data_AF-A0A5E4F7N9-F1
#
_entry.id   AF-A0A5E4F7N9-F1
#
_cell.length_a   1.000
_cell.length_b   1.000
_cell.length_c   1.000
_cell.angle_alpha   90.00
_cell.angle_beta   90.00
_cell.angle_gamma   90.00
#
_symmetry.space_group_name_H-M   'P 1'
#
loop_
_entity.id
_entity.type
_entity.pdbx_description
1 polymer ?
#
loop_
_entity_poly.entity_id
_entity_poly.type
_entity_poly.pdbx_seq_one_letter_code
_entity_poly.pdbx_strand_id
1 'polypeptide(L)'
;MRNASISNRKDFESLLNVYREANTVQEKERILRFLASSPDPDTVLEVLNFFLSDEENWDLILSKYGAGLLLTHFVRDIVTPLCSNERADEVEEFFASRVHPAISMTLKQSTAQVRIKVRWVEHIRQQQSVQELVKELAGKK
;
A
#
# COMPACT_ATOMS: atom_id res chain seq x y z
N MET A 1 -25.86 -4.54 -4.54
CA MET A 1 -24.81 -3.61 -4.98
C MET A 1 -25.15 -2.24 -4.43
N ARG A 2 -24.62 -1.84 -3.28
CA ARG A 2 -24.91 -0.54 -2.67
C ARG A 2 -23.77 0.43 -3.02
N ASN A 3 -24.14 1.58 -3.58
CA ASN A 3 -23.52 2.92 -3.61
C ASN A 3 -22.22 3.16 -2.78
N ALA A 4 -21.21 2.30 -2.87
CA ALA A 4 -20.02 2.32 -2.04
C ALA A 4 -19.08 3.51 -2.35
N SER A 5 -19.10 4.04 -3.57
CA SER A 5 -18.15 5.08 -3.99
C SER A 5 -18.33 6.43 -3.30
N ILE A 6 -19.55 6.80 -2.88
CA ILE A 6 -19.81 8.11 -2.24
C ILE A 6 -19.64 8.04 -0.72
N SER A 7 -20.01 6.92 -0.10
CA SER A 7 -19.84 6.71 1.35
C SER A 7 -18.36 6.58 1.70
N ASN A 8 -17.62 5.73 0.95
CA ASN A 8 -16.20 5.53 1.16
C ASN A 8 -15.41 6.84 1.00
N ARG A 9 -15.81 7.72 0.08
CA ARG A 9 -15.15 9.03 -0.12
C ARG A 9 -15.32 9.97 1.07
N LYS A 10 -16.52 10.06 1.66
CA LYS A 10 -16.74 10.88 2.86
C LYS A 10 -16.00 10.33 4.07
N ASP A 11 -15.97 9.01 4.20
CA ASP A 11 -15.27 8.33 5.29
C ASP A 11 -13.75 8.52 5.15
N PHE A 12 -13.24 8.47 3.92
CA PHE A 12 -11.85 8.76 3.56
C PHE A 12 -11.45 10.21 3.88
N GLU A 13 -12.22 11.19 3.41
CA GLU A 13 -11.97 12.62 3.70
C GLU A 13 -12.04 12.92 5.19
N SER A 14 -12.97 12.29 5.92
CA SER A 14 -13.06 12.42 7.37
C SER A 14 -11.80 11.87 8.05
N LEU A 15 -11.30 10.72 7.60
CA LEU A 15 -10.07 10.13 8.12
C LEU A 15 -8.82 10.95 7.76
N LEU A 16 -8.76 11.57 6.58
CA LEU A 16 -7.71 12.51 6.22
C LEU A 16 -7.75 13.76 7.11
N ASN A 17 -8.94 14.25 7.46
CA ASN A 17 -9.06 15.36 8.38
C ASN A 17 -8.58 14.99 9.79
N VAL A 18 -8.96 13.82 10.30
CA VAL A 18 -8.43 13.29 11.57
C VAL A 18 -6.92 13.07 11.50
N TYR A 19 -6.38 12.60 10.36
CA TYR A 19 -4.94 12.53 10.14
C TYR A 19 -4.29 13.91 10.25
N ARG A 20 -4.84 14.94 9.60
CA ARG A 20 -4.31 16.31 9.66
C ARG A 20 -4.31 16.88 11.08
N GLU A 21 -5.37 16.60 11.84
CA GLU A 21 -5.55 17.06 13.23
C GLU A 21 -4.79 16.23 14.28
N ALA A 22 -4.35 15.02 13.95
CA ALA A 22 -3.67 14.13 14.88
C ALA A 22 -2.29 14.68 15.30
N ASN A 23 -2.14 14.91 16.60
CA ASN A 23 -0.92 15.47 17.18
C ASN A 23 0.18 14.43 17.30
N THR A 24 -0.16 13.16 17.53
CA THR A 24 0.83 12.09 17.73
C THR A 24 1.19 11.35 16.44
N VAL A 25 2.41 10.81 16.42
CA VAL A 25 2.92 10.00 15.30
C VAL A 25 2.20 8.65 15.23
N GLN A 26 1.84 8.10 16.39
CA GLN A 26 1.19 6.81 16.57
C GLN A 26 -0.28 6.84 16.10
N GLU A 27 -1.03 7.91 16.39
CA GLU A 27 -2.40 8.05 15.89
C GLU A 27 -2.42 8.19 14.37
N LYS A 28 -1.51 9.00 13.82
CA LYS A 28 -1.34 9.10 12.37
C LYS A 28 -1.00 7.74 11.76
N GLU A 29 -0.06 6.98 12.33
CA GLU A 29 0.27 5.63 11.86
C GLU A 29 -0.96 4.72 11.86
N ARG A 30 -1.76 4.74 12.93
CA ARG A 30 -2.94 3.89 13.07
C ARG A 30 -4.01 4.23 12.03
N ILE A 31 -4.20 5.51 11.73
CA ILE A 31 -5.10 5.99 10.67
C ILE A 31 -4.58 5.55 9.31
N LEU A 32 -3.28 5.75 9.04
CA LEU A 32 -2.68 5.39 7.76
C LEU A 32 -2.65 3.88 7.53
N ARG A 33 -2.35 3.10 8.56
CA ARG A 33 -2.41 1.63 8.54
C ARG A 33 -3.83 1.16 8.27
N PHE A 34 -4.82 1.76 8.92
CA PHE A 34 -6.23 1.45 8.71
C PHE A 34 -6.65 1.74 7.26
N LEU A 35 -6.27 2.91 6.73
CA LEU A 35 -6.53 3.32 5.36
C LEU A 35 -5.87 2.39 4.33
N ALA A 36 -4.59 2.04 4.53
CA ALA A 36 -3.85 1.13 3.67
C ALA A 36 -4.31 -0.33 3.77
N SER A 37 -4.99 -0.70 4.87
CA SER A 37 -5.57 -2.04 5.08
C SER A 37 -7.03 -2.11 4.62
N SER A 38 -7.54 -1.09 3.95
CA SER A 38 -8.89 -1.11 3.39
C SER A 38 -9.03 -2.26 2.38
N PRO A 39 -10.13 -3.03 2.42
CA PRO A 39 -10.39 -4.07 1.41
C PRO A 39 -10.77 -3.46 0.05
N ASP A 40 -11.00 -2.15 0.00
CA ASP A 40 -11.30 -1.39 -1.22
C ASP A 40 -10.01 -0.91 -1.89
N PRO A 41 -9.64 -1.47 -3.06
CA PRO A 41 -8.43 -1.07 -3.77
C PRO A 41 -8.42 0.42 -4.12
N ASP A 42 -9.58 1.02 -4.41
CA ASP A 42 -9.67 2.43 -4.79
C ASP A 42 -9.27 3.35 -3.62
N THR A 43 -9.68 2.99 -2.39
CA THR A 43 -9.26 3.71 -1.17
C THR A 43 -7.75 3.60 -0.94
N VAL A 44 -7.18 2.40 -1.08
CA VAL A 44 -5.72 2.19 -0.92
C VAL A 44 -4.95 2.98 -1.97
N LEU A 45 -5.46 3.04 -3.21
CA LEU A 45 -4.89 3.82 -4.29
C LEU A 45 -5.00 5.33 -4.05
N GLU A 46 -6.09 5.82 -3.49
CA GLU A 46 -6.26 7.24 -3.16
C GLU A 46 -5.32 7.67 -2.04
N VAL A 47 -5.13 6.82 -1.02
CA VAL A 47 -4.14 7.02 0.04
C VAL A 47 -2.73 7.09 -0.56
N LEU A 48 -2.39 6.13 -1.41
CA LEU A 48 -1.10 6.10 -2.09
C LEU A 48 -0.92 7.35 -2.94
N ASN A 49 -1.88 7.68 -3.80
CA ASN A 49 -1.83 8.87 -4.64
C ASN A 49 -1.68 10.14 -3.81
N PHE A 50 -2.40 10.30 -2.70
CA PHE A 50 -2.24 11.44 -1.81
C PHE A 50 -0.81 11.58 -1.27
N PHE A 51 -0.17 10.45 -0.97
CA PHE A 51 1.24 10.43 -0.55
C PHE A 51 2.21 10.69 -1.69
N LEU A 52 1.92 10.18 -2.89
CA LEU A 52 2.79 10.30 -4.04
C LEU A 52 2.56 11.60 -4.84
N SER A 53 1.46 12.32 -4.61
CA SER A 53 1.06 13.48 -5.42
C SER A 53 1.78 14.78 -5.06
N ASP A 54 2.36 14.86 -3.85
CA ASP A 54 2.96 16.10 -3.36
C ASP A 54 4.23 15.82 -2.56
N GLU A 55 5.33 16.48 -2.94
CA GLU A 55 6.59 16.42 -2.21
C GLU A 55 6.44 16.95 -0.79
N GLU A 56 5.60 17.97 -0.58
CA GLU A 56 5.35 18.56 0.73
C GLU A 56 4.71 17.55 1.69
N ASN A 57 3.86 16.64 1.17
CA ASN A 57 3.25 15.58 1.97
C ASN A 57 4.29 14.55 2.41
N TRP A 58 5.23 14.19 1.53
CA TRP A 58 6.30 13.26 1.87
C TRP A 58 7.29 13.87 2.87
N ASP A 59 7.67 15.13 2.69
CA ASP A 59 8.57 15.83 3.62
C ASP A 59 7.91 16.03 4.99
N LEU A 60 6.59 16.24 5.04
CA LEU A 60 5.83 16.28 6.29
C LEU A 60 5.87 14.93 7.03
N ILE A 61 5.80 13.82 6.30
CA ILE A 61 5.93 12.47 6.87
C ILE A 61 7.36 12.25 7.34
N LEU A 62 8.35 12.56 6.51
CA LEU A 62 9.76 12.36 6.87
C LEU A 62 10.14 13.19 8.11
N SER A 63 9.70 14.45 8.17
CA SER A 63 9.93 15.33 9.33
C SER A 63 9.19 14.86 10.59
N LYS A 64 7.98 14.31 10.46
CA LYS A 64 7.17 13.86 11.61
C LYS A 64 7.56 12.49 12.14
N TYR A 65 7.90 11.54 11.27
CA TYR A 65 8.27 10.17 11.64
C TYR A 65 9.77 9.98 11.85
N GLY A 66 10.59 10.87 11.29
CA GLY A 66 12.04 10.71 11.22
C GLY A 66 12.46 9.51 10.37
N ALA A 67 13.77 9.34 10.23
CA ALA A 67 14.39 8.25 9.46
C ALA A 67 14.42 6.90 10.21
N GLY A 68 13.37 6.59 10.98
CA GLY A 68 13.32 5.43 11.87
C GLY A 68 12.46 4.27 11.35
N LEU A 69 12.31 3.25 12.20
CA LEU A 69 11.52 2.05 11.95
C LEU A 69 10.07 2.34 11.49
N LEU A 70 9.49 3.44 11.98
CA LEU A 70 8.13 3.83 11.65
C LEU A 70 7.97 4.19 10.18
N LEU A 71 8.92 4.93 9.61
CA LEU A 71 8.92 5.29 8.20
C LEU A 71 9.07 4.02 7.33
N THR A 72 9.94 3.11 7.75
CA THR A 72 10.15 1.82 7.09
C THR A 72 8.87 0.97 7.07
N HIS A 73 8.18 0.85 8.21
CA HIS A 73 6.90 0.12 8.28
C HIS A 73 5.81 0.78 7.44
N PHE A 74 5.74 2.11 7.48
CA PHE A 74 4.79 2.87 6.68
C PHE A 74 4.96 2.58 5.18
N VAL A 75 6.19 2.69 4.66
CA VAL A 75 6.48 2.39 3.24
C VAL A 75 6.16 0.93 2.89
N ARG A 76 6.47 -0.02 3.77
CA ARG A 76 6.08 -1.42 3.56
C ARG A 76 4.56 -1.57 3.45
N ASP A 77 3.83 -1.00 4.38
CA ASP A 77 2.39 -1.21 4.53
C ASP A 77 1.59 -0.53 3.39
N ILE A 78 2.11 0.53 2.76
CA ILE A 78 1.47 1.15 1.58
C ILE A 78 1.85 0.46 0.26
N VAL A 79 3.08 -0.05 0.12
CA VAL A 79 3.56 -0.64 -1.15
C VAL A 79 3.15 -2.10 -1.28
N THR A 80 3.22 -2.88 -0.20
CA THR A 80 2.98 -4.33 -0.28
C THR A 80 1.55 -4.75 -0.69
N PRO A 81 0.47 -3.98 -0.45
CA PRO A 81 -0.86 -4.31 -0.96
C PRO A 81 -1.01 -4.12 -2.47
N LEU A 82 -0.09 -3.42 -3.15
CA LEU A 82 -0.18 -3.20 -4.59
C LEU A 82 -0.11 -4.52 -5.36
N CYS A 83 -0.82 -4.56 -6.48
CA CYS A 83 -1.08 -5.78 -7.25
C CYS A 83 -0.91 -5.59 -8.77
N SER A 84 -0.11 -4.61 -9.20
CA SER A 84 0.20 -4.39 -10.62
C SER A 84 1.66 -3.96 -10.82
N ASN A 85 2.21 -4.23 -12.00
CA ASN A 85 3.58 -3.80 -12.32
C ASN A 85 3.64 -2.28 -12.48
N GLU A 86 2.63 -1.67 -13.09
CA GLU A 86 2.54 -0.22 -13.31
C GLU A 86 2.61 0.53 -11.97
N ARG A 87 1.90 0.03 -10.94
CA ARG A 87 1.97 0.60 -9.59
C ARG A 87 3.32 0.42 -8.91
N ALA A 88 4.02 -0.68 -9.18
CA ALA A 88 5.37 -0.86 -8.68
C ALA A 88 6.33 0.15 -9.35
N ASP A 89 6.14 0.43 -10.64
CA ASP A 89 6.95 1.38 -11.39
C ASP A 89 6.69 2.83 -10.94
N GLU A 90 5.42 3.22 -10.74
CA GLU A 90 5.04 4.52 -10.17
C GLU A 90 5.68 4.77 -8.80
N VAL A 91 5.70 3.75 -7.94
CA VAL A 91 6.35 3.82 -6.62
C VAL A 91 7.87 3.98 -6.78
N GLU A 92 8.51 3.21 -7.67
CA GLU A 92 9.95 3.33 -7.89
C GLU A 92 10.34 4.69 -8.47
N GLU A 93 9.55 5.24 -9.39
CA GLU A 93 9.75 6.57 -9.96
C GLU A 93 9.57 7.66 -8.91
N PHE A 94 8.52 7.58 -8.08
CA PHE A 94 8.30 8.54 -7.00
C PHE A 94 9.48 8.58 -6.02
N PHE A 95 10.06 7.42 -5.69
CA PHE A 95 11.18 7.38 -4.77
C PHE A 95 12.55 7.54 -5.44
N ALA A 96 12.65 7.54 -6.77
CA ALA A 96 13.94 7.58 -7.48
C ALA A 96 14.84 8.76 -7.06
N SER A 97 14.27 9.95 -6.87
CA SER A 97 14.97 11.13 -6.35
C SER A 97 14.82 11.35 -4.83
N ARG A 98 14.03 10.51 -4.14
CA ARG A 98 13.53 10.72 -2.77
C ARG A 98 13.84 9.58 -1.81
N VAL A 99 14.55 8.54 -2.25
CA VAL A 99 14.93 7.41 -1.40
C VAL A 99 15.77 7.91 -0.24
N HIS A 100 15.19 7.81 0.95
CA HIS A 100 15.94 7.92 2.19
C HIS A 100 16.66 6.58 2.48
N PRO A 101 17.94 6.58 2.91
CA PRO A 101 18.68 5.34 3.20
C PRO A 101 17.92 4.35 4.10
N ALA A 102 17.19 4.86 5.09
CA ALA A 102 16.37 4.09 6.03
C ALA A 102 15.22 3.27 5.39
N ILE A 103 14.75 3.65 4.21
CA ILE A 103 13.66 2.96 3.50
C ILE A 103 14.12 2.22 2.25
N SER A 104 15.35 2.45 1.78
CA SER A 104 15.85 1.93 0.49
C SER A 104 15.67 0.40 0.36
N MET A 105 16.06 -0.34 1.40
CA MET A 105 15.94 -1.80 1.40
C MET A 105 14.47 -2.24 1.39
N THR A 106 13.66 -1.65 2.25
CA THR A 106 12.25 -2.01 2.40
C THR A 106 11.46 -1.68 1.15
N LEU A 107 11.74 -0.54 0.51
CA LEU A 107 11.15 -0.16 -0.76
C LEU A 107 11.46 -1.21 -1.84
N LYS A 108 12.73 -1.61 -2.00
CA LYS A 108 13.11 -2.65 -2.96
C LYS A 108 12.42 -3.99 -2.68
N GLN A 109 12.31 -4.37 -1.42
CA GLN A 109 11.68 -5.62 -1.02
C GLN A 109 10.17 -5.58 -1.26
N SER A 110 9.50 -4.48 -0.91
CA SER A 110 8.05 -4.34 -1.10
C SER A 110 7.69 -4.28 -2.57
N THR A 111 8.42 -3.53 -3.41
CA THR A 111 8.18 -3.51 -4.87
C THR A 111 8.46 -4.88 -5.51
N ALA A 112 9.51 -5.59 -5.07
CA ALA A 112 9.75 -6.96 -5.50
C ALA A 112 8.60 -7.91 -5.13
N GLN A 113 8.04 -7.79 -3.92
CA GLN A 113 6.88 -8.57 -3.50
C GLN A 113 5.65 -8.30 -4.39
N VAL A 114 5.39 -7.05 -4.74
CA VAL A 114 4.30 -6.68 -5.68
C VAL A 114 4.49 -7.39 -7.02
N ARG A 115 5.69 -7.31 -7.61
CA ARG A 115 6.00 -7.97 -8.88
C ARG A 115 5.90 -9.50 -8.80
N ILE A 116 6.29 -10.10 -7.67
CA ILE A 116 6.11 -11.54 -7.43
C ILE A 116 4.63 -11.91 -7.40
N LYS A 117 3.79 -11.13 -6.70
CA LYS A 117 2.33 -11.36 -6.66
C LYS A 117 1.73 -11.30 -8.06
N VAL A 118 2.11 -10.30 -8.86
CA VAL A 118 1.64 -10.16 -10.25
C VAL A 118 2.01 -11.39 -11.08
N ARG A 119 3.30 -11.77 -11.10
CA ARG A 119 3.77 -12.95 -11.84
C ARG A 119 3.08 -14.24 -11.40
N TRP A 120 2.84 -14.38 -10.09
CA TRP A 120 2.15 -15.56 -9.56
C TRP A 120 0.70 -15.62 -10.03
N VAL A 121 -0.02 -14.49 -10.02
CA VAL A 121 -1.39 -14.40 -10.54
C VAL A 121 -1.45 -14.69 -12.04
N GLU A 122 -0.52 -14.16 -12.83
CA GLU A 122 -0.41 -14.44 -14.28
C GLU A 122 -0.15 -15.92 -14.55
N HIS A 123 0.78 -16.52 -13.80
CA HIS A 123 1.10 -17.94 -13.91
C HIS A 123 -0.12 -18.83 -13.59
N ILE A 124 -0.84 -18.50 -12.51
CA ILE A 124 -2.06 -19.21 -12.14
C ILE A 124 -3.14 -19.11 -13.21
N ARG A 125 -3.31 -17.94 -13.84
CA ARG A 125 -4.28 -17.77 -14.92
C ARG A 125 -3.95 -18.62 -16.16
N GLN A 126 -2.66 -18.86 -16.41
CA GLN A 126 -2.21 -19.73 -17.51
C GLN A 126 -2.33 -21.22 -17.17
N GLN A 127 -2.31 -21.57 -15.88
CA GLN A 127 -2.53 -22.94 -15.44
C GLN A 127 -4.02 -23.27 -15.39
N GLN A 128 -4.43 -24.22 -16.23
CA GLN A 128 -5.84 -24.59 -16.43
C GLN A 128 -6.54 -25.12 -15.17
N SER A 129 -5.81 -25.48 -14.10
CA SER A 129 -6.39 -26.27 -13.01
C SER A 129 -5.89 -25.95 -11.60
N VAL A 130 -5.57 -24.70 -11.30
CA VAL A 130 -5.27 -24.31 -9.90
C VAL A 130 -6.41 -24.68 -8.95
N GLN A 131 -7.66 -24.63 -9.41
CA GLN A 131 -8.80 -25.15 -8.66
C GLN A 131 -8.75 -26.67 -8.43
N GLU A 132 -8.27 -27.46 -9.40
CA GLU A 132 -8.12 -28.92 -9.23
C GLU A 132 -6.95 -29.25 -8.31
N LEU A 133 -5.81 -28.55 -8.45
CA LEU A 133 -4.65 -28.72 -7.58
C LEU A 133 -4.98 -28.39 -6.12
N VAL A 134 -5.72 -27.31 -5.87
CA VAL A 134 -6.19 -26.94 -4.53
C VAL A 134 -7.18 -27.97 -3.99
N LYS A 135 -8.09 -28.49 -4.82
CA LYS A 135 -9.01 -29.57 -4.43
C LYS A 135 -8.26 -30.88 -4.10
N GLU A 136 -7.24 -31.23 -4.87
CA GLU A 136 -6.42 -32.42 -4.64
C GLU A 136 -5.63 -32.33 -3.32
N LEU A 137 -5.00 -31.17 -3.07
CA LEU A 137 -4.25 -30.92 -1.83
C LEU A 137 -5.17 -30.85 -0.60
N ALA A 138 -6.36 -30.26 -0.73
CA ALA A 138 -7.33 -30.21 0.37
C ALA A 138 -8.02 -31.56 0.62
N GLY A 139 -8.08 -32.43 -0.40
CA GLY A 139 -8.70 -33.76 -0.33
C GLY A 139 -7.78 -34.89 0.16
N LYS A 140 -6.44 -34.69 0.16
CA LYS A 140 -5.50 -35.64 0.75
C LYS A 140 -5.53 -35.50 2.28
N LYS A 141 -6.26 -36.40 2.94
CA LYS A 141 -6.19 -36.68 4.39
C LYS A 141 -5.46 -37.99 4.63
#